data_AF-A0A941IDV0-F1
#
_entry.id   AF-A0A941IDV0-F1
#
_cell.length_a   1.000
_cell.length_b   1.000
_cell.length_c   1.000
_cell.angle_alpha   90.00
_cell.angle_beta   90.00
_cell.angle_gamma   90.00
#
_symmetry.space_group_name_H-M   'P 1'
#
loop_
_entity.id
_entity.type
_entity.pdbx_description
1 polymer ?
#
loop_
_entity_poly.entity_id
_entity_poly.type
_entity_poly.pdbx_seq_one_letter_code
_entity_poly.pdbx_strand_id
1 'polypeptide(L)'
;MTITFQLRRNSFAQLVLTDLNGVEHVDVRPVRAFPIQSPNDGISLVKENGAEVAWIDHLSDLPAPIRDLISTELEGREFMPEINSITSVTSFATPCTWHVQTDRGATHFVLKGDEDIRRVGKESLLISDNHGIHFLIRNMYEIDKQSRKILDRFL
;
A
#
# COMPACT_ATOMS: atom_id res chain seq x y z
N MET A 1 -24.23 -6.08 -4.48
CA MET A 1 -23.85 -7.11 -5.47
C MET A 1 -23.78 -8.45 -4.75
N THR A 2 -24.09 -9.56 -5.44
CA THR A 2 -24.04 -10.90 -4.85
C THR A 2 -22.61 -11.41 -4.92
N ILE A 3 -21.98 -11.64 -3.77
CA ILE A 3 -20.64 -12.23 -3.70
C ILE A 3 -20.72 -13.64 -4.28
N THR A 4 -19.85 -13.93 -5.24
CA THR A 4 -19.81 -15.19 -5.99
C THR A 4 -18.84 -16.21 -5.38
N PHE A 5 -18.29 -15.95 -4.20
CA PHE A 5 -17.35 -16.85 -3.55
C PHE A 5 -17.44 -16.78 -2.03
N GLN A 6 -17.00 -17.84 -1.37
CA GLN A 6 -16.72 -17.83 0.07
C GLN A 6 -15.22 -17.69 0.28
N LEU A 7 -14.83 -17.02 1.38
CA LEU A 7 -13.44 -16.85 1.76
C LEU A 7 -13.27 -17.16 3.23
N ARG A 8 -12.27 -17.98 3.57
CA ARG A 8 -11.93 -18.33 4.95
C ARG A 8 -10.43 -18.43 5.13
N ARG A 9 -9.95 -18.28 6.37
CA ARG A 9 -8.57 -18.60 6.74
C ARG A 9 -8.51 -20.02 7.32
N ASN A 10 -7.59 -20.85 6.82
CA ASN A 10 -7.40 -22.21 7.33
C ASN A 10 -6.46 -22.25 8.57
N SER A 11 -6.21 -23.44 9.12
CA SER A 11 -5.31 -23.65 10.28
C SER A 11 -3.84 -23.31 10.00
N PHE A 12 -3.44 -23.19 8.74
CA PHE A 12 -2.11 -22.79 8.30
C PHE A 12 -2.02 -21.28 8.02
N ALA A 13 -3.02 -20.50 8.44
CA ALA A 13 -3.15 -19.08 8.19
C ALA A 13 -3.27 -18.67 6.71
N GLN A 14 -3.55 -19.62 5.81
CA GLN A 14 -3.74 -19.36 4.39
C GLN A 14 -5.20 -19.01 4.09
N LEU A 15 -5.44 -18.13 3.11
CA LEU A 15 -6.79 -17.94 2.59
C LEU A 15 -7.17 -19.10 1.67
N VAL A 16 -8.40 -19.56 1.85
CA VAL A 16 -9.07 -20.55 1.01
C VAL A 16 -10.30 -19.89 0.42
N LEU A 17 -10.35 -19.80 -0.91
CA LEU A 17 -11.50 -19.32 -1.66
C LEU A 17 -12.29 -20.50 -2.18
N THR A 18 -13.59 -20.53 -1.95
CA THR A 18 -14.50 -21.50 -2.57
C THR A 18 -15.34 -20.78 -3.62
N ASP A 19 -15.20 -21.17 -4.89
CA ASP A 19 -15.94 -20.57 -5.99
C ASP A 19 -17.40 -21.07 -6.10
N LEU A 20 -18.14 -20.54 -7.09
CA LEU A 20 -19.53 -20.94 -7.34
C LEU A 20 -19.71 -22.42 -7.68
N ASN A 21 -18.68 -23.09 -8.20
CA ASN A 21 -18.71 -24.51 -8.55
C ASN A 21 -18.34 -25.40 -7.36
N GLY A 22 -18.06 -24.80 -6.19
CA GLY A 22 -17.62 -25.51 -4.99
C GLY A 22 -16.14 -25.90 -5.03
N VAL A 23 -15.35 -25.39 -5.98
CA VAL A 23 -13.92 -25.67 -6.06
C VAL A 23 -13.19 -24.81 -5.04
N GLU A 24 -12.38 -25.45 -4.19
CA GLU A 24 -11.51 -24.75 -3.25
C GLU A 24 -10.16 -24.40 -3.91
N HIS A 25 -9.81 -23.13 -3.83
CA HIS A 25 -8.51 -22.58 -4.18
C HIS A 25 -7.78 -22.23 -2.88
N VAL A 26 -6.68 -22.92 -2.59
CA VAL A 26 -5.89 -22.75 -1.35
C VAL A 26 -4.70 -21.82 -1.62
N ASP A 27 -4.25 -21.12 -0.56
CA ASP A 27 -3.15 -20.14 -0.59
C ASP A 27 -3.42 -18.97 -1.55
N VAL A 28 -4.66 -18.49 -1.53
CA VAL A 28 -5.07 -17.33 -2.31
C VAL A 28 -4.54 -16.06 -1.64
N ARG A 29 -4.09 -15.10 -2.45
CA ARG A 29 -3.51 -13.85 -1.99
C ARG A 29 -4.17 -12.68 -2.69
N PRO A 30 -4.60 -11.64 -1.95
CA PRO A 30 -5.08 -10.41 -2.56
C PRO A 30 -3.90 -9.57 -3.06
N VAL A 31 -4.06 -8.99 -4.24
CA VAL A 31 -3.11 -8.07 -4.88
C VAL A 31 -3.90 -6.88 -5.42
N ARG A 32 -3.48 -5.65 -5.06
CA ARG A 32 -4.09 -4.43 -5.60
C ARG A 32 -3.55 -4.18 -7.01
N ALA A 33 -4.44 -3.92 -7.97
CA ALA A 33 -4.04 -3.49 -9.30
C ALA A 33 -3.43 -2.07 -9.27
N PHE A 34 -3.94 -1.21 -8.37
CA PHE A 34 -3.52 0.19 -8.24
C PHE A 34 -3.25 0.57 -6.77
N PRO A 35 -2.18 0.06 -6.14
CA PRO A 35 -1.96 0.17 -4.69
C PRO A 35 -1.89 1.59 -4.14
N ILE A 36 -1.45 2.55 -4.97
CA ILE A 36 -1.33 3.95 -4.58
C ILE A 36 -2.59 4.74 -4.93
N GLN A 37 -3.03 4.65 -6.19
CA GLN A 37 -4.07 5.52 -6.74
C GLN A 37 -5.49 5.11 -6.33
N SER A 38 -5.73 3.80 -6.21
CA SER A 38 -7.04 3.24 -5.94
C SER A 38 -6.87 2.04 -5.02
N PRO A 39 -6.43 2.24 -3.76
CA PRO A 39 -6.09 1.13 -2.89
C PRO A 39 -7.30 0.22 -2.69
N ASN A 40 -8.50 0.78 -2.54
CA ASN A 40 -9.69 0.01 -2.21
C ASN A 40 -10.42 -0.56 -3.44
N ASP A 41 -9.86 -0.38 -4.63
CA ASP A 41 -10.47 -0.74 -5.90
C ASP A 41 -9.55 -1.67 -6.71
N GLY A 42 -10.16 -2.55 -7.50
CA GLY A 42 -9.46 -3.49 -8.37
C GLY A 42 -8.50 -4.41 -7.62
N ILE A 43 -9.06 -5.36 -6.86
CA ILE A 43 -8.30 -6.34 -6.09
C ILE A 43 -8.42 -7.70 -6.78
N SER A 44 -7.28 -8.22 -7.24
CA SER A 44 -7.18 -9.57 -7.77
C SER A 44 -6.87 -10.55 -6.66
N LEU A 45 -7.60 -11.66 -6.60
CA LEU A 45 -7.29 -12.81 -5.76
C LEU A 45 -6.53 -13.82 -6.62
N VAL A 46 -5.25 -14.05 -6.31
CA VAL A 46 -4.36 -14.91 -7.09
C VAL A 46 -3.85 -16.08 -6.26
N LYS A 47 -3.59 -17.22 -6.91
CA LYS A 47 -2.85 -18.34 -6.32
C LYS A 47 -1.34 -18.06 -6.34
N GLU A 48 -0.58 -18.89 -5.63
CA GLU A 48 0.89 -18.85 -5.63
C GLU A 48 1.50 -18.92 -7.04
N ASN A 49 0.87 -19.65 -7.96
CA ASN A 49 1.31 -19.76 -9.36
C ASN A 49 0.94 -18.53 -10.23
N GLY A 50 0.39 -17.47 -9.64
CA GLY A 50 -0.02 -16.25 -10.33
C GLY A 50 -1.37 -16.35 -11.06
N ALA A 51 -2.06 -17.49 -11.02
CA ALA A 51 -3.38 -17.62 -11.63
C ALA A 51 -4.42 -16.86 -10.79
N GLU A 52 -5.12 -15.93 -11.43
CA GLU A 52 -6.28 -15.25 -10.85
C GLU A 52 -7.45 -16.22 -10.68
N VAL A 53 -8.09 -16.15 -9.51
CA VAL A 53 -9.27 -16.96 -9.15
C VAL A 53 -10.50 -16.11 -8.87
N ALA A 54 -10.34 -14.81 -8.59
CA ALA A 54 -11.44 -13.86 -8.49
C ALA A 54 -10.96 -12.41 -8.65
N TRP A 55 -11.88 -11.55 -9.06
CA TRP A 55 -11.70 -10.10 -9.14
C TRP A 55 -12.72 -9.40 -8.25
N ILE A 56 -12.28 -8.34 -7.57
CA ILE A 56 -13.11 -7.50 -6.71
C ILE A 56 -12.98 -6.06 -7.20
N ASP A 57 -14.08 -5.48 -7.68
CA ASP A 57 -14.10 -4.10 -8.14
C ASP A 57 -13.87 -3.10 -7.00
N HIS A 58 -14.60 -3.26 -5.89
CA HIS A 58 -14.47 -2.40 -4.71
C HIS A 58 -14.52 -3.23 -3.41
N LEU A 59 -13.59 -3.00 -2.47
CA LEU A 59 -13.60 -3.65 -1.15
C LEU A 59 -14.90 -3.40 -0.39
N SER A 60 -15.54 -2.25 -0.60
CA SER A 60 -16.81 -1.89 0.03
C SER A 60 -17.99 -2.75 -0.41
N ASP A 61 -17.89 -3.44 -1.54
CA ASP A 61 -18.95 -4.32 -2.07
C ASP A 61 -18.98 -5.68 -1.36
N LEU A 62 -17.92 -5.99 -0.60
CA LEU A 62 -17.80 -7.24 0.14
C LEU A 62 -18.45 -7.15 1.53
N PRO A 63 -19.01 -8.27 2.04
CA PRO A 63 -19.43 -8.40 3.42
C PRO A 63 -18.25 -8.15 4.33
N ALA A 64 -18.51 -7.49 5.47
CA ALA A 64 -17.52 -7.21 6.50
C ALA A 64 -16.53 -8.37 6.76
N PRO A 65 -16.96 -9.62 7.05
CA PRO A 65 -16.02 -10.70 7.35
C PRO A 65 -15.03 -11.02 6.21
N ILE A 66 -15.47 -10.93 4.95
CA ILE A 66 -14.60 -11.18 3.79
C ILE A 66 -13.67 -9.99 3.58
N ARG A 67 -14.21 -8.77 3.71
CA ARG A 67 -13.45 -7.52 3.60
C ARG A 67 -12.34 -7.43 4.65
N ASP A 68 -12.61 -7.81 5.89
CA ASP A 68 -11.63 -7.80 6.98
C ASP A 68 -10.48 -8.79 6.73
N LEU A 69 -10.80 -9.99 6.24
CA LEU A 69 -9.78 -10.98 5.85
C LEU A 69 -8.86 -10.46 4.75
N ILE A 70 -9.42 -9.86 3.70
CA ILE A 70 -8.66 -9.32 2.57
C ILE A 70 -7.82 -8.12 3.02
N SER A 71 -8.40 -7.20 3.79
CA SER A 71 -7.70 -6.01 4.29
C SER A 71 -6.48 -6.41 5.12
N THR A 72 -6.66 -7.39 6.03
CA THR A 72 -5.57 -7.92 6.86
C THR A 72 -4.43 -8.51 6.02
N GLU A 73 -4.74 -9.28 4.98
CA GLU A 73 -3.71 -9.85 4.09
C GLU A 73 -2.97 -8.78 3.28
N LEU A 74 -3.69 -7.74 2.81
CA LEU A 74 -3.10 -6.63 2.08
C LEU A 74 -2.14 -5.84 2.98
N GLU A 75 -2.58 -5.46 4.19
CA GLU A 75 -1.77 -4.70 5.15
C GLU A 75 -0.50 -5.44 5.59
N GLY A 76 -0.57 -6.76 5.74
CA GLY A 76 0.57 -7.59 6.16
C GLY A 76 1.66 -7.76 5.10
N ARG A 77 1.37 -7.47 3.83
CA ARG A 77 2.28 -7.74 2.70
C ARG A 77 2.78 -6.48 2.00
N GLU A 78 2.02 -5.39 2.07
CA GLU A 78 2.40 -4.12 1.47
C GLU A 78 3.36 -3.36 2.41
N PHE A 79 4.66 -3.45 2.16
CA PHE A 79 5.67 -2.66 2.87
C PHE A 79 5.92 -1.34 2.14
N MET A 80 5.01 -0.39 2.33
CA MET A 80 5.14 0.99 1.84
C MET A 80 4.63 1.93 2.94
N PRO A 81 5.51 2.37 3.86
CA PRO A 81 5.11 3.26 4.95
C PRO A 81 4.54 4.57 4.43
N GLU A 82 3.40 4.97 4.98
CA GLU A 82 2.77 6.25 4.64
C GLU A 82 3.33 7.34 5.55
N ILE A 83 3.98 8.35 4.98
CA ILE A 83 4.53 9.50 5.71
C ILE A 83 3.37 10.44 6.07
N ASN A 84 3.12 10.54 7.37
CA ASN A 84 2.16 11.47 7.94
C ASN A 84 2.76 12.87 8.15
N SER A 85 4.06 12.95 8.48
CA SER A 85 4.80 14.21 8.64
C SER A 85 6.30 14.03 8.49
N ILE A 86 6.99 15.08 8.07
CA ILE A 86 8.45 15.20 7.99
C ILE A 86 8.93 16.04 9.16
N THR A 87 9.57 15.37 10.12
CA THR A 87 10.05 15.99 11.35
C THR A 87 11.27 16.87 11.10
N SER A 88 12.22 16.42 10.29
CA SER A 88 13.41 17.19 9.92
C SER A 88 14.16 16.57 8.74
N VAL A 89 15.07 17.34 8.15
CA VAL A 89 16.06 16.86 7.17
C VAL A 89 17.46 17.32 7.61
N THR A 90 18.48 16.51 7.35
CA THR A 90 19.86 16.85 7.71
C THR A 90 20.46 17.94 6.83
N SER A 91 19.97 18.07 5.59
CA SER A 91 20.40 19.06 4.61
C SER A 91 19.32 19.22 3.54
N PHE A 92 19.38 20.32 2.77
CA PHE A 92 18.60 20.52 1.55
C PHE A 92 19.39 20.19 0.28
N ALA A 93 20.56 19.57 0.42
CA ALA A 93 21.34 19.01 -0.68
C ALA A 93 21.39 17.50 -0.54
N THR A 94 21.17 16.78 -1.63
CA THR A 94 21.26 15.33 -1.69
C THR A 94 22.72 14.85 -1.81
N PRO A 95 23.08 13.70 -1.21
CA PRO A 95 22.23 12.84 -0.38
C PRO A 95 21.97 13.45 1.00
N CYS A 96 20.76 13.27 1.52
CA CYS A 96 20.39 13.73 2.87
C CYS A 96 19.48 12.74 3.60
N THR A 97 19.43 12.84 4.92
CA THR A 97 18.59 11.98 5.77
C THR A 97 17.32 12.73 6.15
N TRP A 98 16.17 12.08 5.95
CA TRP A 98 14.86 12.57 6.32
C TRP A 98 14.39 11.83 7.57
N HIS A 99 13.94 12.56 8.58
CA HIS A 99 13.29 12.02 9.76
C HIS A 99 11.79 12.23 9.63
N VAL A 100 11.00 11.16 9.72
CA VAL A 100 9.57 11.15 9.40
C VAL A 100 8.75 10.41 10.46
N GLN A 101 7.49 10.82 10.60
CA GLN A 101 6.45 10.01 11.25
C GLN A 101 5.64 9.30 10.18
N THR A 102 5.47 7.99 10.34
CA THR A 102 4.69 7.16 9.41
C THR A 102 3.52 6.47 10.12
N ASP A 103 2.63 5.87 9.34
CA ASP A 103 1.59 4.94 9.84
C ASP A 103 2.15 3.76 10.64
N ARG A 104 3.43 3.42 10.42
CA ARG A 104 4.17 2.35 11.13
C ARG A 104 5.13 2.88 12.21
N GLY A 105 5.02 4.17 12.56
CA GLY A 105 5.82 4.81 13.60
C GLY A 105 6.92 5.73 13.07
N ALA A 106 7.74 6.24 13.99
CA ALA A 106 8.84 7.15 13.68
C ALA A 106 10.00 6.39 13.01
N THR A 107 10.53 6.93 11.91
CA THR A 107 11.70 6.35 11.23
C THR A 107 12.50 7.42 10.50
N HIS A 108 13.60 7.01 9.86
CA HIS A 108 14.39 7.86 8.99
C HIS A 108 14.86 7.07 7.77
N PHE A 109 15.11 7.79 6.68
CA PHE A 109 15.63 7.21 5.44
C PHE A 109 16.59 8.19 4.75
N VAL A 110 17.42 7.68 3.84
CA VAL A 110 18.34 8.49 3.04
C VAL A 110 17.76 8.72 1.65
N LEU A 111 17.52 9.97 1.30
CA LEU A 111 17.22 10.40 -0.06
C LEU A 111 18.52 10.54 -0.84
N LYS A 112 18.71 9.77 -1.92
CA LYS A 112 19.97 9.78 -2.70
C LYS A 112 20.03 10.96 -3.68
N GLY A 113 18.92 11.26 -4.36
CA GLY A 113 18.79 12.36 -5.29
C GLY A 113 17.35 12.89 -5.32
N ASP A 114 17.16 14.06 -5.92
CA ASP A 114 15.81 14.66 -6.04
C ASP A 114 14.94 13.82 -7.01
N GLU A 115 15.56 13.09 -7.94
CA GLU A 115 14.91 12.14 -8.85
C GLU A 115 14.23 10.96 -8.14
N ASP A 116 14.61 10.66 -6.89
CA ASP A 116 13.99 9.61 -6.08
C ASP A 116 12.64 10.04 -5.49
N ILE A 117 12.25 11.31 -5.63
CA ILE A 117 10.92 11.82 -5.32
C ILE A 117 10.09 11.84 -6.61
N ARG A 118 9.14 10.91 -6.71
CA ARG A 118 8.28 10.77 -7.90
C ARG A 118 6.84 11.11 -7.60
N ARG A 119 6.23 11.94 -8.44
CA ARG A 119 4.78 12.19 -8.41
C ARG A 119 4.03 10.97 -8.95
N VAL A 120 3.05 10.48 -8.21
CA VAL A 120 2.14 9.40 -8.63
C VAL A 120 0.73 9.96 -8.65
N GLY A 121 0.19 10.16 -9.85
CA GLY A 121 -1.08 10.88 -10.01
C GLY A 121 -0.93 12.38 -9.71
N LYS A 122 -1.98 13.00 -9.17
CA LYS A 122 -2.05 14.46 -8.98
C LYS A 122 -1.46 14.95 -7.66
N GLU A 123 -1.56 14.13 -6.61
CA GLU A 123 -1.37 14.57 -5.22
C GLU A 123 -0.33 13.75 -4.46
N SER A 124 -0.09 12.50 -4.89
CA SER A 124 0.77 11.59 -4.14
C SER A 124 2.24 11.69 -4.56
N LEU A 125 3.13 11.53 -3.58
CA LEU A 125 4.57 11.43 -3.79
C LEU A 125 5.06 10.05 -3.32
N LEU A 126 5.82 9.38 -4.17
CA LEU A 126 6.54 8.17 -3.85
C LEU A 126 8.02 8.53 -3.69
N ILE A 127 8.58 8.27 -2.52
CA ILE A 127 9.97 8.58 -2.19
C ILE A 127 10.74 7.28 -2.04
N SER A 128 11.79 7.12 -2.83
CA SER A 128 12.69 5.96 -2.77
C SER A 128 13.87 6.24 -1.86
N ASP A 129 14.15 5.31 -0.94
CA ASP A 129 15.36 5.38 -0.12
C ASP A 129 16.57 4.68 -0.77
N ASN A 130 17.70 4.71 -0.07
CA ASN A 130 18.93 4.06 -0.51
C ASN A 130 18.89 2.52 -0.50
N HIS A 131 17.98 1.90 0.25
CA HIS A 131 17.81 0.47 0.46
C HIS A 131 16.67 -0.16 -0.37
N GLY A 132 15.99 0.63 -1.21
CA GLY A 132 14.89 0.18 -2.05
C GLY A 132 13.54 0.15 -1.35
N ILE A 133 13.42 0.76 -0.17
CA ILE A 133 12.15 0.99 0.52
C ILE A 133 11.48 2.20 -0.14
N HIS A 134 10.19 2.05 -0.40
CA HIS A 134 9.34 3.13 -0.90
C HIS A 134 8.49 3.69 0.23
N PHE A 135 8.50 5.02 0.37
CA PHE A 135 7.64 5.76 1.27
C PHE A 135 6.59 6.52 0.46
N LEU A 136 5.37 6.60 0.97
CA LEU A 136 4.26 7.27 0.30
C LEU A 136 3.82 8.50 1.08
N ILE A 137 3.70 9.65 0.42
CA ILE A 137 2.86 10.76 0.88
C ILE A 137 1.59 10.70 0.04
N ARG A 138 0.43 10.36 0.64
CA ARG A 138 -0.85 10.25 -0.09
C ARG A 138 -1.27 11.55 -0.73
N ASN A 139 -1.23 12.62 0.04
CA ASN A 139 -1.64 13.94 -0.41
C ASN A 139 -0.65 15.00 0.07
N MET A 140 0.21 15.47 -0.83
CA MET A 140 1.16 16.54 -0.53
C MET A 140 0.48 17.90 -0.26
N TYR A 141 -0.84 18.03 -0.52
CA TYR A 141 -1.65 19.20 -0.23
C TYR A 141 -2.29 19.21 1.16
N GLU A 142 -2.44 18.04 1.78
CA GLU A 142 -3.02 17.89 3.11
C GLU A 142 -1.97 17.67 4.21
N ILE A 143 -0.72 17.40 3.84
CA ILE A 143 0.39 17.30 4.79
C ILE A 143 0.59 18.63 5.54
N ASP A 144 1.10 18.55 6.77
CA ASP A 144 1.29 19.73 7.59
C ASP A 144 2.23 20.77 6.95
N LYS A 145 2.08 22.03 7.37
CA LYS A 145 2.78 23.17 6.79
C LYS A 145 4.31 23.06 6.88
N GLN A 146 4.86 22.43 7.92
CA GLN A 146 6.31 22.26 8.05
C GLN A 146 6.79 21.26 7.00
N SER A 147 6.13 20.10 6.90
CA SER A 147 6.46 19.08 5.92
C SER A 147 6.40 19.63 4.50
N ARG A 148 5.34 20.37 4.16
CA ARG A 148 5.19 21.03 2.86
C ARG A 148 6.35 21.97 2.54
N LYS A 149 6.80 22.79 3.50
CA LYS A 149 7.97 23.67 3.30
C LYS A 149 9.26 22.91 3.03
N ILE A 150 9.42 21.72 3.60
CA ILE A 150 10.57 20.85 3.32
C ILE A 150 10.44 20.30 1.91
N LEU A 151 9.28 19.74 1.54
CA LEU A 151 9.01 19.22 0.20
C LEU A 151 9.27 20.25 -0.90
N ASP A 152 8.82 21.49 -0.71
CA ASP A 152 9.01 22.61 -1.67
C ASP A 152 10.50 22.96 -1.92
N ARG A 153 11.44 22.42 -1.14
CA ARG A 153 12.88 22.58 -1.38
C ARG A 153 13.49 21.52 -2.27
N PHE A 154 12.79 20.40 -2.47
CA PHE A 154 13.22 19.27 -3.30
C PHE A 154 12.37 19.09 -4.57
N LEU A 155 11.15 19.65 -4.59
CA LEU A 155 10.21 19.64 -5.73
C LEU A 155 10.37 20.87 -6.63
#